data_AF-A0A364LAH1-F1
#
_entry.id   AF-A0A364LAH1-F1
#
_cell.length_a   1.000
_cell.length_b   1.000
_cell.length_c   1.000
_cell.angle_alpha   90.00
_cell.angle_beta   90.00
_cell.angle_gamma   90.00
#
_symmetry.space_group_name_H-M   'P 1'
#
loop_
_entity.id
_entity.type
_entity.pdbx_description
1 polymer ?
#
loop_
_entity_poly.entity_id
_entity_poly.type
_entity_poly.pdbx_seq_one_letter_code
_entity_poly.pdbx_strand_id
1 'polypeptide(L)'
;MVEFRANMTEVPQYSLDSKPDWVPGGWDMKKVMDMTIEEWMNLTEKQQDVLRAGLEAHCGTEFKNEVIGDMAARSEPDAPTEPPTTAPNFLSVLRRYADQGDWGFVFYRTTYAQDEETWSLIKHRLNALIESTFDYYSNIDGVNEARQRWKLLWVEDGDTFSSMPPEKLAAHYRETVEKLPANYQHSMLFAIDDASARSILLADSIDPKKVHKRPRLGDVIPFVVAMDYGLGLDDAEEEEAEEEDAIDEDDLQNWHGPFRAHPGSIVDGIYTTVASQSMEMYEFAYAAHGNDDVWWDSYGGVWTLDDEGRYAERLFESAAQLRVEYREKKKKKNKGATAEEL
;
A
#
# COMPACT_ATOMS: atom_id res chain seq x y z
N MET A 1 -25.60 22.21 37.89
CA MET A 1 -24.47 21.72 37.08
C MET A 1 -24.73 20.23 36.91
N VAL A 2 -25.27 19.82 35.76
CA VAL A 2 -25.67 18.43 35.51
C VAL A 2 -24.57 17.82 34.65
N GLU A 3 -23.77 16.95 35.24
CA GLU A 3 -22.82 16.12 34.50
C GLU A 3 -23.59 15.06 33.73
N PHE A 4 -23.63 15.19 32.41
CA PHE A 4 -23.96 14.08 31.51
C PHE A 4 -22.71 13.20 31.39
N ARG A 5 -22.51 12.28 32.35
CA ARG A 5 -21.70 11.08 32.10
C ARG A 5 -22.61 10.06 31.43
N ALA A 6 -22.50 9.95 30.10
CA ALA A 6 -23.06 8.83 29.39
C ALA A 6 -22.30 7.55 29.81
N ASN A 7 -22.93 6.73 30.64
CA ASN A 7 -22.59 5.32 30.76
C ASN A 7 -22.85 4.67 29.39
N MET A 8 -21.84 4.61 28.52
CA MET A 8 -21.86 3.70 27.37
C MET A 8 -21.03 2.48 27.72
N THR A 9 -21.64 1.50 28.38
CA THR A 9 -21.02 0.20 28.66
C THR A 9 -21.13 -0.78 27.48
N GLU A 10 -21.75 -0.39 26.37
CA GLU A 10 -21.75 -1.16 25.13
C GLU A 10 -21.66 -0.18 23.96
N VAL A 11 -20.59 -0.29 23.16
CA VAL A 11 -20.47 0.43 21.88
C VAL A 11 -21.58 -0.12 20.98
N PRO A 12 -22.59 0.67 20.57
CA PRO A 12 -23.70 0.08 19.85
C PRO A 12 -23.24 -0.31 18.43
N GLN A 13 -23.48 -1.57 18.06
CA GLN A 13 -23.29 -2.05 16.69
C GLN A 13 -24.37 -1.42 15.79
N TYR A 14 -23.95 -0.54 14.88
CA TYR A 14 -24.87 0.10 13.94
C TYR A 14 -24.57 -0.28 12.50
N SER A 15 -25.62 -0.31 11.68
CA SER A 15 -25.60 -0.57 10.23
C SER A 15 -25.58 0.74 9.44
N LEU A 16 -25.19 0.69 8.16
CA LEU A 16 -25.24 1.85 7.28
C LEU A 16 -26.63 2.46 7.07
N ASP A 17 -27.68 1.66 7.23
CA ASP A 17 -29.06 2.12 7.13
C ASP A 17 -29.53 2.84 8.39
N SER A 18 -28.69 2.89 9.43
CA SER A 18 -28.97 3.68 10.61
C SER A 18 -29.09 5.16 10.27
N LYS A 19 -30.04 5.81 10.93
CA LYS A 19 -30.31 7.25 10.82
C LYS A 19 -30.19 7.86 12.22
N PRO A 20 -28.97 8.04 12.73
CA PRO A 20 -28.80 8.58 14.06
C PRO A 20 -29.38 9.99 14.16
N ASP A 21 -29.91 10.36 15.32
CA ASP A 21 -30.63 11.64 15.49
C ASP A 21 -29.75 12.90 15.29
N TRP A 22 -28.43 12.73 15.25
CA TRP A 22 -27.45 13.80 15.01
C TRP A 22 -27.09 13.99 13.53
N VAL A 23 -27.50 13.10 12.62
CA VAL A 23 -27.31 13.32 11.18
C VAL A 23 -28.37 14.27 10.63
N PRO A 24 -28.08 15.05 9.57
CA PRO A 24 -29.08 15.89 8.91
C PRO A 24 -30.32 15.10 8.48
N GLY A 25 -31.49 15.76 8.51
CA GLY A 25 -32.74 15.12 8.13
C GLY A 25 -32.68 14.54 6.71
N GLY A 26 -33.00 13.25 6.59
CA GLY A 26 -32.94 12.51 5.33
C GLY A 26 -31.59 11.87 5.02
N TRP A 27 -30.58 12.05 5.89
CA TRP A 27 -29.30 11.35 5.79
C TRP A 27 -29.36 10.03 6.55
N ASP A 28 -28.60 9.06 6.06
CA ASP A 28 -28.24 7.83 6.75
C ASP A 28 -26.71 7.80 6.92
N MET A 29 -26.19 6.83 7.68
CA MET A 29 -24.73 6.70 7.85
C MET A 29 -24.01 6.52 6.53
N LYS A 30 -24.64 5.87 5.54
CA LYS A 30 -24.08 5.80 4.18
C LYS A 30 -23.87 7.19 3.57
N LYS A 31 -24.86 8.08 3.68
CA LYS A 31 -24.74 9.46 3.18
C LYS A 31 -23.65 10.24 3.88
N VAL A 32 -23.46 10.01 5.18
CA VAL A 32 -22.36 10.60 5.96
C VAL A 32 -21.00 10.14 5.42
N MET A 33 -20.84 8.85 5.09
CA MET A 33 -19.59 8.34 4.48
C MET A 33 -19.34 8.90 3.08
N ASP A 34 -20.41 9.08 2.29
CA ASP A 34 -20.35 9.61 0.91
C ASP A 34 -20.38 11.14 0.83
N MET A 35 -20.31 11.84 1.96
CA MET A 35 -20.41 13.30 2.01
C MET A 35 -19.25 13.98 1.27
N THR A 36 -19.58 14.98 0.45
CA THR A 36 -18.59 15.82 -0.24
C THR A 36 -18.27 17.09 0.55
N ILE A 37 -17.17 17.77 0.23
CA ILE A 37 -16.89 19.09 0.83
C ILE A 37 -17.99 20.09 0.55
N GLU A 38 -18.54 20.12 -0.67
CA GLU A 38 -19.62 21.04 -0.99
C GLU A 38 -20.83 20.81 -0.09
N GLU A 39 -21.18 19.55 0.17
CA GLU A 39 -22.27 19.19 1.07
C GLU A 39 -21.97 19.56 2.52
N TRP A 40 -20.74 19.35 2.98
CA TRP A 40 -20.29 19.79 4.30
C TRP A 40 -20.36 21.31 4.45
N MET A 41 -19.90 22.06 3.45
CA MET A 41 -19.89 23.53 3.45
C MET A 41 -21.30 24.13 3.35
N ASN A 42 -22.27 23.37 2.82
CA ASN A 42 -23.67 23.76 2.80
C ASN A 42 -24.39 23.52 4.15
N LEU A 43 -23.78 22.81 5.09
CA LEU A 43 -24.29 22.69 6.45
C LEU A 43 -24.00 23.99 7.23
N THR A 44 -24.93 24.37 8.11
CA THR A 44 -24.64 25.42 9.10
C THR A 44 -23.54 24.97 10.06
N GLU A 45 -22.80 25.92 10.65
CA GLU A 45 -21.75 25.64 11.64
C GLU A 45 -22.26 24.75 12.78
N LYS A 46 -23.47 25.03 13.27
CA LYS A 46 -24.14 24.21 14.29
C LYS A 46 -24.39 22.77 13.82
N GLN A 47 -24.76 22.56 12.56
CA GLN A 47 -24.95 21.22 12.00
C GLN A 47 -23.62 20.50 11.81
N GLN A 48 -22.57 21.20 11.40
CA GLN A 48 -21.22 20.63 11.31
C GLN A 48 -20.71 20.20 12.69
N ASP A 49 -20.94 21.00 13.73
CA ASP A 49 -20.55 20.67 15.11
C ASP A 49 -21.32 19.48 15.66
N VAL A 50 -22.64 19.42 15.41
CA VAL A 50 -23.48 18.28 15.81
C VAL A 50 -23.06 17.01 15.06
N LEU A 51 -22.73 17.12 13.77
CA LEU A 51 -22.26 16.00 12.96
C LEU A 51 -20.87 15.52 13.41
N ARG A 52 -19.96 16.45 13.74
CA ARG A 52 -18.63 16.15 14.28
C ARG A 52 -18.71 15.48 15.65
N ALA A 53 -19.46 16.06 16.59
CA ALA A 53 -19.68 15.48 17.91
C ALA A 53 -20.47 14.17 17.85
N GLY A 54 -21.39 14.04 16.88
CA GLY A 54 -22.11 12.82 16.59
C GLY A 54 -21.18 11.70 16.14
N LEU A 55 -20.40 11.92 15.09
CA LEU A 55 -19.37 11.00 14.62
C LEU A 55 -18.38 10.62 15.73
N GLU A 56 -17.93 11.61 16.51
CA GLU A 56 -17.03 11.39 17.64
C GLU A 56 -17.62 10.48 18.70
N ALA A 57 -18.84 10.79 19.15
CA ALA A 57 -19.51 10.03 20.20
C ALA A 57 -19.94 8.63 19.72
N HIS A 58 -20.18 8.45 18.42
CA HIS A 58 -20.75 7.22 17.86
C HIS A 58 -19.71 6.28 17.28
N CYS A 59 -18.62 6.81 16.74
CA CYS A 59 -17.61 6.04 16.02
C CYS A 59 -16.18 6.30 16.53
N GLY A 60 -16.01 7.21 17.50
CA GLY A 60 -14.71 7.63 18.01
C GLY A 60 -14.21 8.90 17.34
N THR A 61 -13.35 9.62 18.06
CA THR A 61 -12.67 10.84 17.62
C THR A 61 -11.87 10.59 16.34
N GLU A 62 -11.31 9.39 16.20
CA GLU A 62 -10.49 8.96 15.08
C GLU A 62 -11.33 8.75 13.82
N PHE A 63 -12.41 7.96 13.86
CA PHE A 63 -13.30 7.75 12.72
C PHE A 63 -13.91 9.04 12.20
N LYS A 64 -14.25 9.95 13.11
CA LYS A 64 -14.66 11.31 12.78
C LYS A 64 -13.57 12.05 11.98
N ASN A 65 -12.33 12.00 12.45
CA ASN A 65 -11.20 12.62 11.74
C ASN A 65 -10.98 11.95 10.37
N GLU A 66 -11.14 10.64 10.26
CA GLU A 66 -11.03 9.90 8.99
C GLU A 66 -12.12 10.29 7.98
N VAL A 67 -13.39 10.35 8.38
CA VAL A 67 -14.48 10.76 7.47
C VAL A 67 -14.26 12.19 6.99
N ILE A 68 -13.80 13.08 7.87
CA ILE A 68 -13.47 14.46 7.53
C ILE A 68 -12.20 14.51 6.64
N GLY A 69 -11.20 13.67 6.92
CA GLY A 69 -9.95 13.56 6.16
C GLY A 69 -10.14 12.98 4.76
N ASP A 70 -10.91 11.90 4.61
CA ASP A 70 -11.30 11.33 3.31
C ASP A 70 -12.16 12.33 2.52
N MET A 71 -13.07 13.05 3.19
CA MET A 71 -13.79 14.16 2.56
C MET A 71 -12.84 15.27 2.08
N ALA A 72 -11.85 15.65 2.89
CA ALA A 72 -10.82 16.61 2.53
C ALA A 72 -10.01 16.13 1.31
N ALA A 73 -9.50 14.91 1.36
CA ALA A 73 -8.71 14.29 0.30
C ALA A 73 -9.52 14.12 -1.00
N ARG A 74 -10.83 13.87 -0.93
CA ARG A 74 -11.71 13.83 -2.12
C ARG A 74 -11.88 15.18 -2.82
N SER A 75 -11.54 16.27 -2.15
CA SER A 75 -11.56 17.62 -2.72
C SER A 75 -10.20 18.10 -3.22
N GLU A 76 -9.12 17.43 -2.82
CA GLU A 76 -7.81 17.71 -3.39
C GLU A 76 -7.93 17.47 -4.90
N PRO A 77 -7.42 18.40 -5.73
CA PRO A 77 -7.43 18.18 -7.16
C PRO A 77 -6.76 16.82 -7.43
N ASP A 78 -7.40 16.02 -8.29
CA ASP A 78 -6.77 14.80 -8.82
C ASP A 78 -5.32 15.15 -9.20
N ALA A 79 -4.38 14.23 -8.90
CA ALA A 79 -2.97 14.41 -9.26
C ALA A 79 -2.87 14.96 -10.70
N PRO A 80 -1.96 15.92 -10.98
CA PRO A 80 -1.92 16.61 -12.26
C PRO A 80 -2.06 15.62 -13.41
N THR A 81 -3.17 15.71 -14.14
CA THR A 81 -3.39 14.88 -15.33
C THR A 81 -2.53 15.34 -16.50
N GLU A 82 -1.84 16.47 -16.33
CA GLU A 82 -0.86 16.94 -17.29
C GLU A 82 0.38 16.05 -17.21
N PRO A 83 0.83 15.52 -18.36
CA PRO A 83 1.93 14.59 -18.37
C PRO A 83 3.22 15.28 -17.87
N PRO A 84 4.06 14.59 -17.07
CA PRO A 84 5.26 15.18 -16.48
C PRO A 84 6.15 15.81 -17.55
N THR A 85 6.68 17.02 -17.30
CA THR A 85 7.59 17.68 -18.23
C THR A 85 9.06 17.45 -17.90
N THR A 86 9.34 16.92 -16.71
CA THR A 86 10.69 16.65 -16.21
C THR A 86 11.00 15.16 -16.31
N ALA A 87 12.24 14.84 -16.68
CA ALA A 87 12.68 13.45 -16.71
C ALA A 87 12.69 12.84 -15.29
N PRO A 88 12.19 11.60 -15.12
CA PRO A 88 12.19 10.94 -13.82
C PRO A 88 13.61 10.52 -13.42
N ASN A 89 13.82 10.35 -12.10
CA ASN A 89 15.14 10.09 -11.54
C ASN A 89 15.72 8.76 -12.01
N PHE A 90 14.88 7.73 -12.18
CA PHE A 90 15.32 6.41 -12.64
C PHE A 90 16.05 6.47 -13.99
N LEU A 91 15.70 7.38 -14.91
CA LEU A 91 16.41 7.51 -16.18
C LEU A 91 17.87 7.91 -16.00
N SER A 92 18.17 8.75 -15.00
CA SER A 92 19.55 9.17 -14.72
C SER A 92 20.38 7.99 -14.20
N VAL A 93 19.77 7.13 -13.39
CA VAL A 93 20.38 5.91 -12.85
C VAL A 93 20.62 4.91 -13.99
N LEU A 94 19.62 4.69 -14.85
CA LEU A 94 19.73 3.79 -15.98
C LEU A 94 20.81 4.14 -16.97
N ARG A 95 21.05 5.44 -17.20
CA ARG A 95 22.14 5.87 -18.08
C ARG A 95 23.51 5.38 -17.60
N ARG A 96 23.69 5.15 -16.29
CA ARG A 96 24.93 4.54 -15.74
C ARG A 96 25.09 3.08 -16.17
N TYR A 97 23.98 2.40 -16.45
CA TYR A 97 23.90 0.99 -16.80
C TYR A 97 23.46 0.76 -18.26
N ALA A 98 23.43 1.81 -19.08
CA ALA A 98 22.88 1.76 -20.44
C ALA A 98 23.59 0.76 -21.35
N ASP A 99 24.84 0.39 -21.07
CA ASP A 99 25.59 -0.60 -21.84
C ASP A 99 25.50 -2.02 -21.27
N GLN A 100 24.82 -2.22 -20.13
CA GLN A 100 24.84 -3.48 -19.36
C GLN A 100 23.65 -4.42 -19.63
N GLY A 101 22.76 -4.08 -20.57
CA GLY A 101 21.65 -4.95 -21.00
C GLY A 101 20.29 -4.65 -20.33
N ASP A 102 19.47 -5.67 -20.12
CA ASP A 102 18.19 -5.51 -19.40
C ASP A 102 18.44 -5.00 -17.96
N TRP A 103 17.40 -4.62 -17.22
CA TRP A 103 17.51 -4.15 -15.83
C TRP A 103 16.24 -4.42 -15.03
N GLY A 104 16.37 -4.50 -13.70
CA GLY A 104 15.25 -4.66 -12.80
C GLY A 104 15.65 -5.39 -11.52
N PHE A 105 14.73 -6.16 -10.95
CA PHE A 105 14.95 -6.84 -9.68
C PHE A 105 14.71 -8.35 -9.78
N VAL A 106 15.26 -9.07 -8.79
CA VAL A 106 14.98 -10.48 -8.57
C VAL A 106 13.68 -10.63 -7.76
N PHE A 107 12.80 -11.49 -8.23
CA PHE A 107 11.52 -11.82 -7.61
C PHE A 107 11.43 -13.33 -7.33
N TYR A 108 11.17 -13.69 -6.09
CA TYR A 108 10.89 -15.06 -5.68
C TYR A 108 9.39 -15.33 -5.68
N ARG A 109 8.98 -16.44 -6.30
CA ARG A 109 7.67 -17.03 -6.04
C ARG A 109 7.78 -17.92 -4.80
N THR A 110 7.06 -17.57 -3.73
CA THR A 110 6.99 -18.39 -2.51
C THR A 110 5.61 -18.99 -2.31
N THR A 111 4.63 -18.55 -3.09
CA THR A 111 3.27 -19.07 -3.12
C THR A 111 3.05 -20.07 -4.27
N TYR A 112 2.65 -21.28 -3.92
CA TYR A 112 2.41 -22.39 -4.87
C TYR A 112 1.04 -23.07 -4.66
N ALA A 113 0.16 -22.45 -3.87
CA ALA A 113 -1.19 -22.95 -3.66
C ALA A 113 -2.10 -22.71 -4.88
N GLN A 114 -1.77 -21.73 -5.72
CA GLN A 114 -2.51 -21.40 -6.94
C GLN A 114 -1.99 -22.19 -8.14
N ASP A 115 -2.89 -22.43 -9.11
CA ASP A 115 -2.51 -23.00 -10.40
C ASP A 115 -1.72 -22.02 -11.27
N GLU A 116 -1.12 -22.54 -12.34
CA GLU A 116 -0.27 -21.77 -13.26
C GLU A 116 -1.04 -20.68 -14.03
N GLU A 117 -2.34 -20.84 -14.24
CA GLU A 117 -3.19 -19.83 -14.87
C GLU A 117 -3.34 -18.61 -13.93
N THR A 118 -3.66 -18.88 -12.66
CA THR A 118 -3.75 -17.86 -11.61
C THR A 118 -2.40 -17.18 -11.40
N TRP A 119 -1.30 -17.94 -11.40
CA TRP A 119 0.05 -17.38 -11.29
C TRP A 119 0.39 -16.48 -12.48
N SER A 120 0.05 -16.89 -13.70
CA SER A 120 0.22 -16.07 -14.90
C SER A 120 -0.57 -14.77 -14.81
N LEU A 121 -1.79 -14.82 -14.26
CA LEU A 121 -2.60 -13.63 -14.01
C LEU A 121 -1.95 -12.71 -12.96
N ILE A 122 -1.41 -13.26 -11.87
CA ILE A 122 -0.68 -12.48 -10.85
C ILE A 122 0.50 -11.74 -11.50
N LYS A 123 1.35 -12.45 -12.26
CA LYS A 123 2.49 -11.83 -12.97
C LYS A 123 2.04 -10.74 -13.93
N HIS A 124 0.98 -10.98 -14.70
CA HIS A 124 0.44 -9.99 -15.63
C HIS A 124 -0.03 -8.71 -14.90
N ARG A 125 -0.79 -8.87 -13.81
CA ARG A 125 -1.31 -7.75 -13.02
C ARG A 125 -0.20 -6.99 -12.30
N LEU A 126 0.78 -7.70 -11.74
CA LEU A 126 1.95 -7.10 -11.11
C LEU A 126 2.75 -6.27 -12.13
N ASN A 127 3.04 -6.84 -13.30
CA ASN A 127 3.72 -6.12 -14.37
C ASN A 127 2.93 -4.88 -14.80
N ALA A 128 1.60 -4.96 -14.93
CA ALA A 128 0.79 -3.80 -15.28
C ALA A 128 0.89 -2.67 -14.23
N LEU A 129 0.88 -3.02 -12.94
CA LEU A 129 1.07 -2.05 -11.86
C LEU A 129 2.46 -1.41 -11.89
N ILE A 130 3.51 -2.18 -12.16
CA ILE A 130 4.88 -1.64 -12.27
C ILE A 130 5.02 -0.78 -13.55
N GLU A 131 4.48 -1.25 -14.66
CA GLU A 131 4.60 -0.58 -15.95
C GLU A 131 3.81 0.73 -16.04
N SER A 132 2.79 0.89 -15.18
CA SER A 132 2.04 2.13 -15.06
C SER A 132 2.94 3.35 -14.75
N THR A 133 4.06 3.14 -14.08
CA THR A 133 5.07 4.19 -13.84
C THR A 133 5.72 4.65 -15.14
N PHE A 134 5.97 3.75 -16.10
CA PHE A 134 6.43 4.14 -17.43
C PHE A 134 5.33 4.81 -18.25
N ASP A 135 4.07 4.37 -18.11
CA ASP A 135 2.93 5.03 -18.77
C ASP A 135 2.78 6.48 -18.31
N TYR A 136 2.95 6.73 -17.01
CA TYR A 136 2.93 8.07 -16.42
C TYR A 136 3.98 9.01 -17.03
N TYR A 137 5.19 8.50 -17.29
CA TYR A 137 6.29 9.27 -17.90
C TYR A 137 6.42 9.09 -19.43
N SER A 138 5.40 8.54 -20.10
CA SER A 138 5.49 8.09 -21.50
C SER A 138 5.83 9.19 -22.52
N ASN A 139 5.63 10.46 -22.16
CA ASN A 139 5.97 11.62 -22.98
C ASN A 139 7.43 12.10 -22.84
N ILE A 140 8.21 11.50 -21.93
CA ILE A 140 9.62 11.83 -21.72
C ILE A 140 10.52 10.96 -22.60
N ASP A 141 11.45 11.59 -23.31
CA ASP A 141 12.44 10.90 -24.14
C ASP A 141 13.27 9.89 -23.35
N GLY A 142 13.40 8.67 -23.89
CA GLY A 142 14.14 7.56 -23.28
C GLY A 142 13.30 6.66 -22.36
N VAL A 143 12.10 7.06 -21.93
CA VAL A 143 11.24 6.22 -21.08
C VAL A 143 10.79 4.94 -21.78
N ASN A 144 10.41 5.02 -23.05
CA ASN A 144 9.99 3.83 -23.81
C ASN A 144 11.14 2.84 -24.00
N GLU A 145 12.37 3.32 -24.18
CA GLU A 145 13.55 2.45 -24.25
C GLU A 145 13.83 1.80 -22.89
N ALA A 146 13.79 2.61 -21.81
CA ALA A 146 13.92 2.11 -20.45
C ALA A 146 12.89 1.00 -20.15
N ARG A 147 11.62 1.21 -20.50
CA ARG A 147 10.54 0.22 -20.35
C ARG A 147 10.83 -1.08 -21.09
N GLN A 148 11.33 -1.03 -22.32
CA GLN A 148 11.61 -2.25 -23.10
C GLN A 148 12.67 -3.13 -22.44
N ARG A 149 13.63 -2.51 -21.76
CA ARG A 149 14.74 -3.16 -21.05
C ARG A 149 14.40 -3.56 -19.62
N TRP A 150 13.29 -3.07 -19.06
CA TRP A 150 12.82 -3.50 -17.74
C TRP A 150 12.39 -4.97 -17.79
N LYS A 151 12.93 -5.78 -16.87
CA LYS A 151 12.54 -7.18 -16.66
C LYS A 151 12.55 -7.52 -15.18
N LEU A 152 11.60 -8.35 -14.78
CA LEU A 152 11.63 -9.03 -13.49
C LEU A 152 12.32 -10.39 -13.68
N LEU A 153 13.39 -10.65 -12.93
CA LEU A 153 14.03 -11.96 -12.91
C LEU A 153 13.32 -12.85 -11.90
N TRP A 154 12.49 -13.76 -12.40
CA TRP A 154 11.74 -14.69 -11.59
C TRP A 154 12.57 -15.90 -11.17
N VAL A 155 12.57 -16.18 -9.88
CA VAL A 155 13.08 -17.42 -9.28
C VAL A 155 11.87 -18.26 -8.86
N GLU A 156 11.62 -19.32 -9.63
CA GLU A 156 10.44 -20.18 -9.51
C GLU A 156 10.90 -21.65 -9.39
N ASP A 157 10.88 -22.18 -8.17
CA ASP A 157 11.11 -23.58 -7.86
C ASP A 157 10.29 -23.94 -6.61
N GLY A 158 9.15 -24.59 -6.81
CA GLY A 158 8.21 -24.91 -5.74
C GLY A 158 8.78 -25.88 -4.71
N ASP A 159 9.68 -26.78 -5.12
CA ASP A 159 10.29 -27.75 -4.21
C ASP A 159 11.25 -27.06 -3.22
N THR A 160 11.84 -25.95 -3.65
CA THR A 160 12.80 -25.18 -2.85
C THR A 160 12.13 -24.02 -2.11
N PHE A 161 11.36 -23.18 -2.80
CA PHE A 161 10.94 -21.86 -2.30
C PHE A 161 9.51 -21.81 -1.73
N SER A 162 8.74 -22.89 -1.79
CA SER A 162 7.38 -22.90 -1.25
C SER A 162 7.38 -22.58 0.25
N SER A 163 6.70 -21.49 0.62
CA SER A 163 6.62 -20.99 2.00
C SER A 163 7.99 -20.76 2.66
N MET A 164 9.03 -20.51 1.88
CA MET A 164 10.35 -20.21 2.41
C MET A 164 10.31 -18.87 3.17
N PRO A 165 10.83 -18.80 4.42
CA PRO A 165 10.83 -17.57 5.19
C PRO A 165 11.82 -16.54 4.62
N PRO A 166 11.57 -15.23 4.84
CA PRO A 166 12.37 -14.13 4.30
C PRO A 166 13.88 -14.25 4.48
N GLU A 167 14.35 -14.69 5.66
CA GLU A 167 15.79 -14.78 5.98
C GLU A 167 16.50 -15.82 5.10
N LYS A 168 15.81 -16.92 4.76
CA LYS A 168 16.34 -17.94 3.86
C LYS A 168 16.35 -17.49 2.40
N LEU A 169 15.38 -16.67 1.98
CA LEU A 169 15.38 -16.07 0.65
C LEU A 169 16.55 -15.09 0.51
N ALA A 170 16.79 -14.26 1.52
CA ALA A 170 17.93 -13.36 1.57
C ALA A 170 19.26 -14.14 1.52
N ALA A 171 19.40 -15.20 2.31
CA ALA A 171 20.57 -16.08 2.27
C ALA A 171 20.80 -16.69 0.88
N HIS A 172 19.77 -17.25 0.25
CA HIS A 172 19.87 -17.79 -1.11
C HIS A 172 20.26 -16.71 -2.13
N TYR A 173 19.69 -15.50 -2.01
CA TYR A 173 20.05 -14.39 -2.88
C TYR A 173 21.51 -13.98 -2.70
N ARG A 174 22.03 -13.89 -1.47
CA ARG A 174 23.46 -13.64 -1.21
C ARG A 174 24.38 -14.64 -1.90
N GLU A 175 24.03 -15.93 -1.91
CA GLU A 175 24.81 -16.98 -2.55
C GLU A 175 24.79 -16.94 -4.09
N THR A 176 23.83 -16.21 -4.67
CA THR A 176 23.56 -16.20 -6.11
C THR A 176 23.76 -14.83 -6.76
N VAL A 177 23.74 -13.73 -6.00
CA VAL A 177 23.78 -12.35 -6.51
C VAL A 177 25.01 -12.08 -7.36
N GLU A 178 26.19 -12.56 -6.96
CA GLU A 178 27.43 -12.38 -7.73
C GLU A 178 27.41 -13.04 -9.12
N LYS A 179 26.51 -14.02 -9.32
CA LYS A 179 26.33 -14.74 -10.59
C LYS A 179 25.31 -14.05 -11.50
N LEU A 180 24.54 -13.09 -10.97
CA LEU A 180 23.57 -12.33 -11.75
C LEU A 180 24.28 -11.27 -12.60
N PRO A 181 23.65 -10.78 -13.68
CA PRO A 181 24.14 -9.59 -14.38
C PRO A 181 24.21 -8.40 -13.41
N ALA A 182 25.23 -7.55 -13.55
CA ALA A 182 25.54 -6.46 -12.61
C ALA A 182 24.35 -5.51 -12.35
N ASN A 183 23.51 -5.31 -13.35
CA ASN A 183 22.28 -4.50 -13.31
C ASN A 183 21.10 -5.16 -12.55
N TYR A 184 21.31 -6.33 -11.93
CA TYR A 184 20.39 -7.00 -10.99
C TYR A 184 21.04 -7.22 -9.63
N GLN A 185 22.32 -6.86 -9.45
CA GLN A 185 23.06 -7.03 -8.20
C GLN A 185 22.72 -5.89 -7.25
N HIS A 186 21.49 -5.93 -6.73
CA HIS A 186 20.96 -4.93 -5.81
C HIS A 186 21.05 -5.40 -4.36
N SER A 187 21.07 -4.45 -3.42
CA SER A 187 20.93 -4.74 -1.98
C SER A 187 19.52 -5.16 -1.58
N MET A 188 18.59 -5.24 -2.53
CA MET A 188 17.19 -5.60 -2.30
C MET A 188 16.71 -6.69 -3.26
N LEU A 189 15.84 -7.54 -2.75
CA LEU A 189 15.11 -8.57 -3.48
C LEU A 189 13.61 -8.54 -3.11
N PHE A 190 12.78 -9.17 -3.93
CA PHE A 190 11.33 -9.23 -3.70
C PHE A 190 10.81 -10.67 -3.62
N ALA A 191 9.70 -10.86 -2.91
CA ALA A 191 8.95 -12.10 -2.90
C ALA A 191 7.44 -11.87 -3.04
N ILE A 192 6.77 -12.87 -3.61
CA ILE A 192 5.30 -12.96 -3.67
C ILE A 192 4.86 -14.14 -2.80
N ASP A 193 4.36 -13.80 -1.61
CA ASP A 193 3.69 -14.73 -0.71
C ASP A 193 2.18 -14.81 -0.99
N ASP A 194 1.45 -15.62 -0.22
CA ASP A 194 0.01 -15.81 -0.39
C ASP A 194 -0.77 -14.49 -0.22
N ALA A 195 -0.34 -13.63 0.72
CA ALA A 195 -0.99 -12.36 1.01
C ALA A 195 -0.79 -11.36 -0.14
N SER A 196 0.42 -11.28 -0.69
CA SER A 196 0.79 -10.47 -1.86
C SER A 196 0.02 -10.94 -3.10
N ALA A 197 -0.01 -12.25 -3.37
CA ALA A 197 -0.77 -12.81 -4.48
C ALA A 197 -2.25 -12.46 -4.40
N ARG A 198 -2.85 -12.59 -3.21
CA ARG A 198 -4.25 -12.22 -2.96
C ARG A 198 -4.48 -10.73 -3.16
N SER A 199 -3.62 -9.85 -2.64
CA SER A 199 -3.79 -8.40 -2.76
C SER A 199 -3.72 -7.94 -4.22
N ILE A 200 -2.79 -8.48 -5.01
CA ILE A 200 -2.65 -8.21 -6.45
C ILE A 200 -3.89 -8.65 -7.25
N LEU A 201 -4.48 -9.81 -6.90
CA LEU A 201 -5.70 -10.30 -7.55
C LEU A 201 -6.95 -9.50 -7.18
N LEU A 202 -7.01 -8.97 -5.96
CA LEU A 202 -8.18 -8.25 -5.46
C LEU A 202 -8.12 -6.74 -5.71
N ALA A 203 -6.95 -6.18 -5.98
CA ALA A 203 -6.78 -4.76 -6.22
C ALA A 203 -7.53 -4.30 -7.49
N ASP A 204 -8.38 -3.28 -7.33
CA ASP A 204 -9.05 -2.58 -8.43
C ASP A 204 -8.13 -1.53 -9.09
N SER A 205 -6.90 -1.36 -8.59
CA SER A 205 -5.92 -0.35 -9.01
C SER A 205 -5.26 -0.65 -10.36
N ILE A 206 -5.62 -1.74 -11.03
CA ILE A 206 -5.13 -2.08 -12.38
C ILE A 206 -5.78 -1.20 -13.46
N ASP A 207 -6.89 -0.54 -13.14
CA ASP A 207 -7.42 0.51 -13.99
C ASP A 207 -6.38 1.65 -14.09
N PRO A 208 -5.81 1.94 -15.27
CA PRO A 208 -4.80 3.00 -15.45
C PRO A 208 -5.28 4.37 -14.95
N LYS A 209 -6.60 4.58 -14.88
CA LYS A 209 -7.21 5.81 -14.35
C LYS A 209 -7.15 5.92 -12.83
N LYS A 210 -6.80 4.84 -12.12
CA LYS A 210 -6.79 4.74 -10.65
C LYS A 210 -5.41 4.49 -10.06
N VAL A 211 -4.44 4.02 -10.85
CA VAL A 211 -3.06 3.79 -10.39
C VAL A 211 -2.48 5.04 -9.71
N HIS A 212 -2.73 6.23 -10.28
CA HIS A 212 -2.26 7.52 -9.75
C HIS A 212 -3.32 8.23 -8.89
N LYS A 213 -4.31 7.48 -8.38
CA LYS A 213 -5.24 8.01 -7.39
C LYS A 213 -4.88 7.51 -6.00
N ARG A 214 -4.87 8.42 -5.04
CA ARG A 214 -4.69 8.11 -3.63
C ARG A 214 -5.66 6.98 -3.25
N PRO A 215 -5.19 5.88 -2.62
CA PRO A 215 -6.08 4.80 -2.21
C PRO A 215 -7.08 5.36 -1.19
N ARG A 216 -8.34 4.98 -1.35
CA ARG A 216 -9.41 5.38 -0.44
C ARG A 216 -9.50 4.41 0.71
N LEU A 217 -10.11 4.86 1.81
CA LEU A 217 -10.37 3.98 2.94
C LEU A 217 -11.11 2.73 2.48
N GLY A 218 -10.49 1.57 2.68
CA GLY A 218 -11.00 0.29 2.24
C GLY A 218 -10.71 -0.14 0.80
N ASP A 219 -9.87 0.57 0.06
CA ASP A 219 -9.31 0.02 -1.16
C ASP A 219 -8.32 -1.10 -0.81
N VAL A 220 -8.29 -2.16 -1.62
CA VAL A 220 -7.24 -3.18 -1.52
C VAL A 220 -5.99 -2.57 -2.12
N ILE A 221 -4.93 -2.47 -1.31
CA ILE A 221 -3.63 -1.99 -1.77
C ILE A 221 -2.83 -3.22 -2.20
N PRO A 222 -2.44 -3.35 -3.48
CA PRO A 222 -1.57 -4.43 -3.89
C PRO A 222 -0.17 -4.19 -3.32
N PHE A 223 0.48 -5.24 -2.89
CA PHE A 223 1.84 -5.17 -2.37
C PHE A 223 2.65 -6.41 -2.75
N VAL A 224 3.96 -6.26 -2.62
CA VAL A 224 4.95 -7.33 -2.67
C VAL A 224 5.83 -7.24 -1.43
N VAL A 225 6.48 -8.33 -1.05
CA VAL A 225 7.42 -8.32 0.08
C VAL A 225 8.79 -7.90 -0.43
N ALA A 226 9.29 -6.75 0.03
CA ALA A 226 10.65 -6.29 -0.20
C ALA A 226 11.54 -6.71 0.97
N MET A 227 12.77 -7.14 0.69
CA MET A 227 13.71 -7.63 1.70
C MET A 227 15.11 -7.09 1.43
N ASP A 228 15.84 -6.81 2.50
CA ASP A 228 17.26 -6.53 2.42
C ASP A 228 18.03 -7.81 2.10
N TYR A 229 19.08 -7.70 1.29
CA TYR A 229 19.96 -8.82 1.04
C TYR A 229 20.75 -9.24 2.30
N GLY A 230 20.93 -8.34 3.27
CA GLY A 230 21.55 -8.53 4.57
C GLY A 230 20.62 -9.09 5.65
N LEU A 231 19.33 -9.29 5.35
CA LEU A 231 18.38 -9.86 6.31
C LEU A 231 18.87 -11.19 6.92
N GLY A 232 18.83 -11.29 8.25
CA GLY A 232 19.28 -12.44 9.01
C GLY A 232 20.80 -12.54 9.14
N LEU A 233 21.52 -11.43 8.92
CA LEU A 233 22.93 -11.28 9.27
C LEU A 233 23.16 -10.57 10.61
N ASP A 234 22.08 -10.11 11.26
CA ASP A 234 22.14 -9.46 12.58
C ASP A 234 22.95 -10.33 13.56
N ASP A 235 23.88 -9.68 14.25
CA ASP A 235 25.23 -10.16 14.55
C ASP A 235 25.36 -11.48 15.33
N ALA A 236 26.24 -12.34 14.83
CA ALA A 236 26.91 -13.37 15.62
C ALA A 236 27.97 -12.79 16.60
N GLU A 237 27.94 -11.48 16.88
CA GLU A 237 28.92 -10.73 17.68
C GLU A 237 28.30 -9.77 18.72
N GLU A 238 27.12 -10.06 19.29
CA GLU A 238 26.74 -9.43 20.57
C GLU A 238 27.33 -10.23 21.75
N GLU A 239 28.63 -10.01 21.99
CA GLU A 239 29.22 -10.20 23.31
C GLU A 239 28.63 -9.14 24.28
N GLU A 240 27.91 -9.62 25.29
CA GLU A 240 27.65 -8.97 26.59
C GLU A 240 27.46 -7.43 26.57
N ALA A 241 26.28 -6.95 26.16
CA ALA A 241 25.79 -5.63 26.56
C ALA A 241 24.72 -5.80 27.64
N GLU A 242 24.96 -5.17 28.79
CA GLU A 242 24.16 -5.24 30.00
C GLU A 242 22.72 -4.75 29.79
N GLU A 243 21.76 -5.42 30.45
CA GLU A 243 20.34 -5.06 30.51
C GLU A 243 20.13 -3.62 31.03
N GLU A 244 19.81 -2.67 30.15
CA GLU A 244 19.04 -1.47 30.51
C GLU A 244 17.83 -1.31 29.58
N ASP A 245 16.63 -1.32 30.18
CA ASP A 245 15.32 -1.13 29.54
C ASP A 245 15.14 0.29 28.94
N ALA A 246 15.89 0.60 27.89
CA ALA A 246 15.59 1.70 26.97
C ALA A 246 15.32 1.08 25.60
N ILE A 247 14.18 1.40 24.98
CA ILE A 247 14.00 1.17 23.54
C ILE A 247 14.97 2.17 22.89
N ASP A 248 16.19 1.72 22.61
CA ASP A 248 17.23 2.57 22.06
C ASP A 248 16.81 3.00 20.66
N GLU A 249 16.81 4.31 20.40
CA GLU A 249 16.64 4.88 19.05
C GLU A 249 17.74 4.37 18.07
N ASP A 250 18.76 3.67 18.59
CA ASP A 250 19.84 3.03 17.84
C ASP A 250 19.45 1.66 17.24
N ASP A 251 18.48 0.91 17.80
CA ASP A 251 18.03 -0.39 17.25
C ASP A 251 17.37 -0.25 15.86
N LEU A 252 16.85 0.94 15.57
CA LEU A 252 16.13 1.23 14.33
C LEU A 252 17.06 1.66 13.18
N GLN A 253 18.33 1.97 13.48
CA GLN A 253 19.32 2.36 12.47
C GLN A 253 19.90 1.15 11.71
N ASN A 254 19.67 -0.08 12.17
CA ASN A 254 20.17 -1.31 11.55
C ASN A 254 19.05 -2.28 11.16
N TRP A 255 17.81 -1.79 10.97
CA TRP A 255 16.69 -2.68 10.67
C TRP A 255 16.77 -3.26 9.24
N HIS A 256 17.04 -4.55 9.10
CA HIS A 256 17.10 -5.25 7.81
C HIS A 256 15.83 -6.05 7.47
N GLY A 257 14.76 -5.88 8.24
CA GLY A 257 13.54 -6.68 8.15
C GLY A 257 12.81 -6.61 6.79
N PRO A 258 11.94 -7.58 6.48
CA PRO A 258 11.04 -7.48 5.34
C PRO A 258 9.98 -6.38 5.56
N PHE A 259 9.58 -5.69 4.49
CA PHE A 259 8.41 -4.80 4.47
C PHE A 259 7.55 -5.02 3.22
N ARG A 260 6.33 -4.50 3.24
CA ARG A 260 5.46 -4.54 2.05
C ARG A 260 5.65 -3.28 1.21
N ALA A 261 5.90 -3.45 -0.08
CA ALA A 261 6.06 -2.36 -1.03
C ALA A 261 4.93 -2.38 -2.07
N HIS A 262 4.35 -1.21 -2.36
CA HIS A 262 3.41 -1.08 -3.46
C HIS A 262 4.15 -1.22 -4.80
N PRO A 263 3.67 -2.05 -5.76
CA PRO A 263 4.40 -2.31 -7.00
C PRO A 263 4.69 -1.08 -7.86
N GLY A 264 3.81 -0.08 -7.84
CA GLY A 264 4.02 1.18 -8.57
C GLY A 264 5.25 1.97 -8.10
N SER A 265 5.74 1.70 -6.89
CA SER A 265 6.90 2.39 -6.32
C SER A 265 8.23 1.72 -6.67
N ILE A 266 8.20 0.55 -7.32
CA ILE A 266 9.41 -0.24 -7.60
C ILE A 266 10.37 0.51 -8.54
N VAL A 267 9.84 1.19 -9.57
CA VAL A 267 10.67 1.81 -10.62
C VAL A 267 11.18 3.20 -10.24
N ASP A 268 10.32 4.12 -9.82
CA ASP A 268 10.74 5.51 -9.58
C ASP A 268 11.32 5.71 -8.19
N GLY A 269 10.70 5.11 -7.16
CA GLY A 269 11.17 5.18 -5.78
C GLY A 269 12.30 4.19 -5.50
N ILE A 270 11.96 2.91 -5.37
CA ILE A 270 12.88 1.87 -4.88
C ILE A 270 14.09 1.70 -5.79
N TYR A 271 13.89 1.53 -7.10
CA TYR A 271 15.02 1.33 -8.01
C TYR A 271 15.95 2.55 -8.03
N THR A 272 15.40 3.77 -8.07
CA THR A 272 16.24 4.98 -7.99
C THR A 272 17.08 4.96 -6.72
N THR A 273 16.48 4.67 -5.57
CA THR A 273 17.20 4.64 -4.29
C THR A 273 18.27 3.56 -4.26
N VAL A 274 17.87 2.31 -4.49
CA VAL A 274 18.73 1.13 -4.36
C VAL A 274 19.82 1.10 -5.43
N ALA A 275 19.48 1.37 -6.69
CA ALA A 275 20.46 1.32 -7.78
C ALA A 275 21.35 2.57 -7.85
N SER A 276 20.94 3.71 -7.25
CA SER A 276 21.85 4.87 -7.10
C SER A 276 22.73 4.80 -5.86
N GLN A 277 22.45 3.85 -4.94
CA GLN A 277 23.07 3.76 -3.62
C GLN A 277 22.95 5.09 -2.85
N SER A 278 21.85 5.80 -3.04
CA SER A 278 21.64 7.11 -2.40
C SER A 278 21.26 6.99 -0.93
N MET A 279 20.72 5.84 -0.54
CA MET A 279 20.16 5.56 0.77
C MET A 279 20.05 4.03 0.92
N GLU A 280 20.34 3.52 2.11
CA GLU A 280 20.20 2.10 2.45
C GLU A 280 18.72 1.73 2.67
N MET A 281 18.39 0.44 2.62
CA MET A 281 16.99 0.01 2.73
C MET A 281 16.32 0.50 4.02
N TYR A 282 17.01 0.34 5.15
CA TYR A 282 16.48 0.69 6.46
C TYR A 282 16.10 2.17 6.56
N GLU A 283 16.82 3.05 5.86
CA GLU A 283 16.61 4.50 5.91
C GLU A 283 15.29 4.96 5.28
N PHE A 284 14.75 4.26 4.27
CA PHE A 284 13.42 4.58 3.69
C PHE A 284 12.32 3.57 4.04
N ALA A 285 12.68 2.35 4.42
CA ALA A 285 11.73 1.34 4.85
C ALA A 285 11.33 1.49 6.33
N TYR A 286 12.07 2.30 7.10
CA TYR A 286 11.78 2.66 8.50
C TYR A 286 10.30 2.91 8.77
N ALA A 287 9.66 3.69 7.89
CA ALA A 287 8.28 4.12 8.10
C ALA A 287 7.26 2.97 7.90
N ALA A 288 7.62 1.90 7.16
CA ALA A 288 6.75 0.76 6.83
C ALA A 288 7.07 -0.49 7.66
N HIS A 289 7.47 -0.30 8.93
CA HIS A 289 7.88 -1.40 9.79
C HIS A 289 6.71 -2.35 10.12
N GLY A 290 6.90 -3.65 9.93
CA GLY A 290 5.94 -4.67 10.32
C GLY A 290 5.04 -5.18 9.19
N ASN A 291 4.07 -6.00 9.56
CA ASN A 291 3.26 -6.75 8.60
C ASN A 291 2.03 -6.00 8.12
N ASP A 292 1.67 -4.86 8.69
CA ASP A 292 0.40 -4.21 8.36
C ASP A 292 0.59 -3.03 7.41
N ASP A 293 1.82 -2.59 7.18
CA ASP A 293 2.12 -1.35 6.48
C ASP A 293 2.65 -1.58 5.07
N VAL A 294 2.13 -0.82 4.10
CA VAL A 294 2.62 -0.81 2.71
C VAL A 294 3.28 0.53 2.41
N TRP A 295 4.53 0.47 1.98
CA TRP A 295 5.28 1.62 1.51
C TRP A 295 4.87 2.03 0.08
N TRP A 296 4.56 3.32 -0.13
CA TRP A 296 4.18 3.84 -1.45
C TRP A 296 4.74 5.25 -1.74
N ASP A 297 5.72 5.31 -2.64
CA ASP A 297 6.47 6.53 -3.03
C ASP A 297 5.59 7.64 -3.61
N SER A 298 4.66 7.31 -4.53
CA SER A 298 3.81 8.30 -5.21
C SER A 298 2.96 9.16 -4.27
N TYR A 299 2.86 8.78 -3.00
CA TYR A 299 2.16 9.54 -1.96
C TYR A 299 3.00 9.81 -0.72
N GLY A 300 4.33 9.58 -0.79
CA GLY A 300 5.28 9.92 0.27
C GLY A 300 4.91 9.35 1.64
N GLY A 301 4.33 8.14 1.68
CA GLY A 301 3.71 7.65 2.89
C GLY A 301 3.57 6.13 3.00
N VAL A 302 3.12 5.74 4.19
CA VAL A 302 2.93 4.37 4.63
C VAL A 302 1.45 4.15 4.84
N TRP A 303 0.95 3.02 4.34
CA TRP A 303 -0.47 2.71 4.32
C TRP A 303 -0.73 1.44 5.12
N THR A 304 -1.32 1.60 6.30
CA THR A 304 -1.69 0.47 7.15
C THR A 304 -2.86 -0.30 6.53
N LEU A 305 -2.84 -1.62 6.66
CA LEU A 305 -3.80 -2.55 6.10
C LEU A 305 -4.60 -3.25 7.22
N ASP A 306 -5.84 -3.62 6.93
CA ASP A 306 -6.59 -4.57 7.73
C ASP A 306 -6.18 -6.03 7.43
N ASP A 307 -6.68 -6.99 8.22
CA ASP A 307 -6.45 -8.44 8.04
C ASP A 307 -6.86 -8.96 6.64
N GLU A 308 -7.65 -8.17 5.90
CA GLU A 308 -8.10 -8.48 4.54
C GLU A 308 -7.26 -7.77 3.45
N GLY A 309 -6.18 -7.08 3.84
CA GLY A 309 -5.23 -6.39 2.95
C GLY A 309 -5.74 -5.06 2.39
N ARG A 310 -6.67 -4.40 3.10
CA ARG A 310 -7.26 -3.13 2.65
C ARG A 310 -6.73 -1.97 3.47
N TYR A 311 -6.57 -0.83 2.82
CA TYR A 311 -6.18 0.39 3.50
C TYR A 311 -7.11 0.70 4.68
N ALA A 312 -6.51 0.85 5.85
CA ALA A 312 -7.11 1.24 7.11
C ALA A 312 -6.10 2.13 7.84
N GLU A 313 -6.49 3.30 8.35
CA GLU A 313 -5.53 4.16 9.05
C GLU A 313 -5.15 3.61 10.44
N ARG A 314 -5.99 2.71 11.03
CA ARG A 314 -5.70 1.73 12.11
C ARG A 314 -6.93 0.83 12.38
N LEU A 315 -6.70 -0.35 12.95
CA LEU A 315 -7.70 -1.40 13.22
C LEU A 315 -8.51 -1.13 14.49
N PHE A 316 -9.80 -0.77 14.36
CA PHE A 316 -10.79 -0.80 15.44
C PHE A 316 -12.03 -1.58 14.99
N GLU A 317 -12.49 -2.53 15.81
CA GLU A 317 -13.50 -3.55 15.44
C GLU A 317 -14.86 -2.99 14.99
N SER A 318 -15.35 -1.90 15.61
CA SER A 318 -16.66 -1.31 15.29
C SER A 318 -16.65 -0.52 13.98
N ALA A 319 -15.57 0.19 13.69
CA ALA A 319 -15.37 0.89 12.41
C ALA A 319 -15.18 -0.11 11.27
N ALA A 320 -14.47 -1.22 11.51
CA ALA A 320 -14.28 -2.30 10.53
C ALA A 320 -15.60 -2.92 10.06
N GLN A 321 -16.56 -3.17 10.97
CA GLN A 321 -17.86 -3.74 10.61
C GLN A 321 -18.71 -2.81 9.74
N LEU A 322 -18.80 -1.52 10.09
CA LEU A 322 -19.48 -0.50 9.28
C LEU A 322 -18.87 -0.34 7.87
N ARG A 323 -17.55 -0.51 7.76
CA ARG A 323 -16.81 -0.47 6.49
C ARG A 323 -17.14 -1.67 5.58
N VAL A 324 -17.29 -2.88 6.13
CA VAL A 324 -17.64 -4.09 5.36
C VAL A 324 -19.04 -3.94 4.75
N GLU A 325 -20.01 -3.50 5.55
CA GLU A 325 -21.40 -3.34 5.10
C GLU A 325 -21.52 -2.32 3.94
N TYR A 326 -20.74 -1.24 3.99
CA TYR A 326 -20.69 -0.24 2.91
C TYR A 326 -20.26 -0.81 1.56
N ARG A 327 -19.26 -1.68 1.57
CA ARG A 327 -18.72 -2.28 0.35
C ARG A 327 -19.69 -3.26 -0.29
N GLU A 328 -20.35 -4.09 0.52
CA GLU A 328 -21.36 -5.02 0.01
C GLU A 328 -22.51 -4.27 -0.68
N LYS A 329 -22.96 -3.17 -0.08
CA LYS A 329 -24.07 -2.36 -0.61
C LYS A 329 -23.68 -1.63 -1.89
N LYS A 330 -22.44 -1.13 -2.00
CA LYS A 330 -21.92 -0.47 -3.21
C LYS A 330 -21.71 -1.45 -4.36
N LYS A 331 -21.17 -2.64 -4.09
CA LYS A 331 -21.02 -3.72 -5.09
C LYS A 331 -22.36 -4.20 -5.64
N LYS A 332 -23.39 -4.36 -4.79
CA LYS A 332 -24.76 -4.71 -5.21
C LYS A 332 -25.36 -3.65 -6.13
N LYS A 333 -25.15 -2.36 -5.85
CA LYS A 333 -25.67 -1.26 -6.70
C LYS A 333 -25.03 -1.26 -8.10
N ASN A 334 -23.72 -1.49 -8.20
CA ASN A 334 -23.02 -1.51 -9.49
C ASN A 334 -23.39 -2.74 -10.34
N LYS A 335 -23.64 -3.90 -9.70
CA LYS A 335 -24.15 -5.11 -10.38
C LYS A 335 -25.62 -5.00 -10.80
N GLY A 336 -26.44 -4.25 -10.06
CA GLY A 336 -27.84 -3.98 -10.43
C GLY A 336 -27.95 -3.02 -11.62
N ALA A 337 -27.11 -1.98 -11.67
CA ALA A 337 -27.08 -1.03 -12.79
C ALA A 337 -26.65 -1.67 -14.13
N THR A 338 -25.85 -2.74 -14.08
CA THR A 338 -25.42 -3.49 -15.28
C THR A 338 -26.43 -4.55 -15.73
N ALA A 339 -27.43 -4.88 -14.89
CA ALA A 339 -28.47 -5.84 -15.21
C ALA A 339 -29.77 -5.19 -15.75
N GLU A 340 -29.94 -3.87 -15.58
CA GLU A 340 -31.08 -3.10 -16.12
C GLU A 340 -30.78 -2.44 -17.49
N GLU A 341 -29.57 -2.59 -18.03
CA GLU A 341 -29.16 -2.14 -19.37
C GLU A 341 -28.89 -3.29 -20.37
N LEU A 342 -29.37 -4.51 -20.06
CA LEU A 342 -29.48 -5.65 -20.98
C LEU A 342 -30.93 -6.12 -21.04
#